data_AF-A0A944V3N7-F1
#
_entry.id   AF-A0A944V3N7-F1
#
_cell.length_a   1.000
_cell.length_b   1.000
_cell.length_c   1.000
_cell.angle_alpha   90.00
_cell.angle_beta   90.00
_cell.angle_gamma   90.00
#
_symmetry.space_group_name_H-M   'P 1'
#
loop_
_entity.id
_entity.type
_entity.pdbx_description
1 polymer ?
#
loop_
_entity_poly.entity_id
_entity_poly.type
_entity_poly.pdbx_seq_one_letter_code
_entity_poly.pdbx_strand_id
1 'polypeptide(L)' 'FCGNKKQEDNLLMWLDGWSQALAEINKQKTGYSTDGLLDVHLVTDEDIKNKTSFAVKIGAISDAARPLKVID' A
#
# COMPACT_ATOMS: atom_id res chain seq x y z
N PHE A 1 9.39 -4.61 -7.28
CA PHE A 1 8.67 -3.92 -8.37
C PHE A 1 9.57 -3.89 -9.59
N CYS A 2 9.16 -4.47 -10.71
CA CYS A 2 10.00 -4.59 -11.91
C CYS A 2 9.72 -3.51 -12.98
N GLY A 3 8.99 -2.44 -12.62
CA GLY A 3 8.70 -1.32 -13.51
C GLY A 3 9.75 -0.22 -13.47
N ASN A 4 9.68 0.72 -14.40
CA ASN A 4 10.54 1.91 -14.41
C ASN A 4 9.97 3.04 -13.54
N LYS A 5 10.77 4.11 -13.34
CA LYS A 5 10.38 5.25 -12.51
C LYS A 5 9.06 5.91 -12.93
N LYS A 6 8.80 6.02 -14.24
CA LYS A 6 7.53 6.57 -14.74
C LYS A 6 6.34 5.67 -14.39
N GLN A 7 6.51 4.36 -14.42
CA GLN A 7 5.46 3.42 -14.01
C GLN A 7 5.20 3.49 -12.51
N GLU A 8 6.27 3.63 -11.71
CA GLU A 8 6.16 3.84 -10.26
C GLU A 8 5.38 5.12 -9.94
N ASP A 9 5.77 6.26 -10.54
CA ASP A 9 5.11 7.55 -10.31
C ASP A 9 3.63 7.53 -10.75
N ASN A 10 3.34 6.92 -11.90
CA ASN A 10 1.96 6.74 -12.38
C ASN A 10 1.13 5.87 -11.43
N LEU A 11 1.71 4.79 -10.90
CA LEU A 11 1.04 3.90 -9.94
C LEU A 11 0.75 4.63 -8.64
N LEU A 12 1.72 5.36 -8.09
CA LEU A 12 1.55 6.14 -6.87
C LEU A 12 0.49 7.22 -7.05
N MET A 13 0.50 7.92 -8.18
CA MET A 13 -0.52 8.94 -8.49
C MET A 13 -1.92 8.33 -8.61
N TRP A 14 -2.04 7.15 -9.23
CA TRP A 14 -3.30 6.44 -9.32
C TRP A 14 -3.81 6.01 -7.94
N LEU A 15 -2.94 5.47 -7.08
CA LEU A 15 -3.28 5.07 -5.71
C LEU A 15 -3.66 6.26 -4.83
N ASP A 16 -2.97 7.39 -4.96
CA ASP A 16 -3.34 8.63 -4.26
C ASP A 16 -4.74 9.11 -4.69
N GLY A 17 -5.02 9.13 -5.99
CA GLY A 17 -6.36 9.45 -6.49
C GLY A 17 -7.46 8.56 -5.90
N TRP A 18 -7.21 7.25 -5.77
CA TRP A 18 -8.11 6.34 -5.07
C TRP A 18 -8.22 6.61 -3.58
N SER A 19 -7.10 6.93 -2.91
CA SER A 19 -7.07 7.29 -1.50
C SER A 19 -7.99 8.47 -1.20
N GLN A 20 -7.92 9.52 -2.03
CA GLN A 20 -8.78 10.70 -1.91
C GLN A 20 -10.25 10.38 -2.20
N ALA A 21 -10.54 9.61 -3.25
CA ALA A 21 -11.90 9.19 -3.58
C ALA A 21 -12.54 8.38 -2.44
N LEU A 22 -11.78 7.47 -1.83
CA LEU A 22 -12.23 6.67 -0.69
C LEU A 22 -12.45 7.53 0.56
N ALA A 23 -11.60 8.52 0.82
CA ALA A 23 -11.79 9.46 1.93
C ALA A 23 -13.09 10.26 1.79
N GLU A 24 -13.42 10.72 0.58
CA GLU A 24 -14.67 11.44 0.33
C GLU A 24 -15.89 10.53 0.50
N ILE A 25 -15.84 9.29 -0.02
CA ILE A 25 -16.90 8.30 0.21
C ILE A 25 -17.06 8.00 1.72
N ASN A 26 -15.96 7.88 2.46
CA ASN A 26 -15.98 7.65 3.90
C ASN A 26 -16.63 8.83 4.64
N LYS A 27 -16.29 10.06 4.26
CA LYS A 27 -16.89 11.28 4.82
C LYS A 27 -18.39 11.32 4.56
N GLN A 28 -18.85 10.99 3.35
CA GLN A 28 -20.28 10.94 3.04
C GLN A 28 -21.04 9.91 3.88
N LYS A 29 -20.42 8.77 4.18
CA LYS A 29 -21.05 7.69 4.95
C LYS A 29 -21.03 7.91 6.46
N THR A 30 -19.98 8.56 6.98
CA THR A 30 -19.72 8.59 8.42
C THR A 30 -19.72 10.00 9.02
N GLY A 31 -19.61 11.04 8.18
CA GLY A 31 -19.45 12.43 8.59
C GLY A 31 -18.01 12.82 8.98
N TYR A 32 -17.06 11.87 9.04
CA TYR A 32 -15.68 12.15 9.44
C TYR A 32 -14.79 12.41 8.22
N SER A 33 -14.04 13.51 8.25
CA SER A 33 -13.04 13.86 7.23
C SER A 33 -11.69 13.22 7.55
N THR A 34 -11.00 12.76 6.51
CA THR A 34 -9.63 12.23 6.57
C THR A 34 -8.83 12.69 5.35
N ASP A 35 -7.52 12.86 5.50
CA ASP A 35 -6.62 13.31 4.41
C ASP A 35 -6.17 12.13 3.53
N GLY A 36 -7.13 11.38 2.98
CA GLY A 36 -6.90 10.09 2.33
C GLY A 36 -7.26 8.90 3.23
N LEU A 37 -7.26 7.71 2.66
CA LEU A 37 -7.63 6.47 3.37
C LEU A 37 -6.67 5.30 3.13
N LEU A 38 -5.87 5.35 2.07
CA LEU A 38 -4.88 4.34 1.77
C LEU A 38 -3.51 4.77 2.29
N ASP A 39 -2.86 3.89 3.05
CA ASP A 39 -1.45 3.98 3.42
C ASP A 39 -0.67 2.96 2.59
N VAL A 40 0.14 3.44 1.65
CA VAL A 40 0.78 2.61 0.61
C VAL A 40 2.29 2.66 0.77
N HIS A 41 2.90 1.48 0.87
CA HIS A 41 4.36 1.32 0.90
C HIS A 41 4.79 0.34 -0.19
N LEU A 42 5.60 0.82 -1.13
CA LEU A 42 6.19 -0.03 -2.15
C LEU A 42 7.39 -0.77 -1.57
N VAL A 43 7.41 -2.09 -1.73
CA VAL A 43 8.52 -2.95 -1.30
C VAL A 43 9.23 -3.47 -2.55
N THR A 44 10.52 -3.20 -2.65
CA THR A 44 11.37 -3.64 -3.76
C THR A 44 12.03 -4.98 -3.45
N ASP A 45 12.59 -5.61 -4.48
CA ASP A 45 13.35 -6.86 -4.30
C ASP A 45 14.61 -6.64 -3.46
N GLU A 46 15.19 -5.43 -3.52
CA GLU A 46 16.30 -5.03 -2.67
C GLU A 46 15.88 -4.89 -1.21
N ASP A 47 14.71 -4.29 -0.93
CA ASP A 47 14.17 -4.22 0.43
C ASP A 47 13.93 -5.61 1.03
N ILE A 48 13.43 -6.54 0.22
CA ILE A 48 13.22 -7.96 0.60
C ILE A 48 14.55 -8.64 0.89
N LYS A 49 15.53 -8.49 -0.01
CA LYS A 49 16.87 -9.07 0.15
C LYS A 49 17.56 -8.57 1.41
N ASN A 50 17.47 -7.26 1.66
CA ASN A 50 18.14 -6.60 2.78
C ASN A 50 17.32 -6.65 4.08
N LYS A 51 16.07 -7.14 4.05
CA LYS A 51 15.12 -7.14 5.17
C LYS A 51 15.01 -5.76 5.81
N THR A 52 14.65 -4.77 5.00
CA THR A 52 14.48 -3.38 5.47
C THR A 52 13.05 -2.90 5.28
N SER A 53 12.70 -1.76 5.88
CA SER A 53 11.38 -1.15 5.75
C SER A 53 10.24 -2.14 6.07
N PHE A 54 9.19 -2.19 5.27
CA PHE A 54 8.06 -3.11 5.42
C PHE A 54 8.39 -4.57 5.09
N ALA A 55 9.52 -4.84 4.43
CA ALA A 55 9.92 -6.22 4.10
C ALA A 55 10.27 -7.04 5.35
N VAL A 56 10.64 -6.40 6.46
CA VAL A 56 10.89 -7.08 7.75
C VAL A 56 9.67 -7.87 8.25
N LYS A 57 8.47 -7.47 7.82
CA LYS A 57 7.22 -8.14 8.20
C LYS A 57 7.01 -9.45 7.46
N ILE A 58 7.75 -9.75 6.40
CA ILE A 58 7.61 -11.00 5.65
C ILE A 58 8.19 -12.14 6.48
N GLY A 59 7.31 -12.98 7.05
CA GLY A 59 7.71 -14.13 7.89
C GLY A 59 8.16 -13.77 9.31
N ALA A 60 7.85 -12.56 9.80
CA ALA A 60 8.16 -12.15 11.17
C ALA A 60 7.41 -12.97 12.23
N ILE A 61 8.04 -13.20 13.39
CA ILE A 61 7.45 -14.01 14.47
C ILE A 61 6.27 -13.28 15.14
N SER A 62 6.38 -11.97 15.36
CA SER A 62 5.43 -11.20 16.17
C SER A 62 4.52 -10.25 15.39
N ASP A 63 4.81 -9.97 14.11
CA ASP A 63 3.98 -9.11 13.22
C ASP A 63 4.16 -9.49 11.74
N ALA A 64 3.88 -10.76 11.42
CA ALA A 64 3.99 -11.26 10.05
C ALA A 64 2.90 -10.69 9.15
N ALA A 65 3.29 -10.18 7.98
CA ALA A 65 2.38 -9.94 6.87
C ALA A 65 1.67 -11.25 6.50
N ARG A 66 0.34 -11.19 6.33
CA ARG A 66 -0.48 -12.37 6.02
C ARG A 66 -0.66 -12.50 4.52
N PRO A 67 -0.51 -13.71 3.94
CA PRO A 67 -0.79 -13.91 2.53
C PRO A 67 -2.25 -13.60 2.24
N LEU A 68 -2.50 -12.88 1.15
CA LEU A 68 -3.85 -12.64 0.68
C LEU A 68 -4.43 -13.96 0.16
N LYS A 69 -5.68 -14.24 0.54
CA LYS A 69 -6.39 -15.40 0.00
C LYS A 69 -6.68 -15.12 -1.47
N VAL A 70 -5.98 -15.81 -2.36
CA VAL A 70 -6.30 -15.81 -3.79
C VAL A 70 -7.53 -16.71 -3.97
N ILE A 71 -8.57 -16.21 -4.63
CA ILE A 71 -9.72 -17.02 -5.00
C ILE A 71 -9.37 -17.69 -6.33
N ASP A 72 -9.34 -19.02 -6.34
CA ASP A 72 -9.16 -19.83 -7.56
C ASP A 72 -10.40 -19.77 -8.46
#